data_AF-A0A0G0V2F2-F1
#
_entry.id   AF-A0A0G0V2F2-F1
#
_cell.length_a   1.000
_cell.length_b   1.000
_cell.length_c   1.000
_cell.angle_alpha   90.00
_cell.angle_beta   90.00
_cell.angle_gamma   90.00
#
_symmetry.space_group_name_H-M   'P 1'
#
loop_
_entity.id
_entity.type
_entity.pdbx_description
1 polymer ?
#
loop_
_entity_poly.entity_id
_entity_poly.type
_entity_poly.pdbx_seq_one_letter_code
_entity_poly.pdbx_strand_id
1 'polypeptide(L)'
;MRSVKQVLEKFNPVEDKYISREFQSFGIYLAEELDDMKHKSLYIKLAKTTHRSILEKALSFVSDSNADNKGALFMWKLKQLKAAKDE
;
A
#
# COMPACT_ATOMS: atom_id res chain seq x y z
N MET A 1 -10.24 -33.17 0.83
CA MET A 1 -10.55 -31.75 1.10
C MET A 1 -10.65 -31.56 2.60
N ARG A 2 -10.14 -30.46 3.16
CA ARG A 2 -10.30 -30.16 4.61
C ARG A 2 -11.75 -29.71 4.87
N SER A 3 -12.32 -30.07 6.00
CA SER A 3 -13.67 -29.59 6.37
C SER A 3 -13.63 -28.14 6.83
N VAL A 4 -14.72 -27.40 6.62
CA VAL A 4 -14.84 -25.99 7.05
C VAL A 4 -14.58 -25.86 8.56
N LYS A 5 -15.07 -26.81 9.36
CA LYS A 5 -14.82 -26.88 10.81
C LYS A 5 -13.33 -26.87 11.14
N GLN A 6 -12.53 -27.71 10.46
CA GLN A 6 -11.08 -27.80 10.67
C GLN A 6 -10.33 -26.52 10.25
N VAL A 7 -10.87 -25.76 9.30
CA VAL A 7 -10.30 -24.47 8.88
C VAL A 7 -10.57 -23.41 9.95
N LEU A 8 -11.81 -23.35 10.45
CA LEU A 8 -12.21 -22.37 11.47
C LEU A 8 -11.52 -22.60 12.82
N GLU A 9 -11.25 -23.86 13.20
CA GLU A 9 -10.49 -24.19 14.42
C GLU A 9 -9.08 -23.56 14.47
N LYS A 10 -8.49 -23.23 13.30
CA LYS A 10 -7.15 -22.64 13.21
C LYS A 10 -7.16 -21.18 12.76
N PHE A 11 -8.34 -20.60 12.54
CA PHE A 11 -8.47 -19.24 12.05
C PHE A 11 -8.41 -18.26 13.22
N ASN A 12 -7.42 -17.37 13.21
CA ASN A 12 -7.36 -16.25 14.13
C ASN A 12 -7.85 -14.98 13.40
N PRO A 13 -9.02 -14.42 13.75
CA PRO A 13 -9.54 -13.22 13.10
C PRO A 13 -8.74 -11.95 13.42
N VAL A 14 -7.87 -11.99 14.43
CA VAL A 14 -7.07 -10.84 14.89
C VAL A 14 -5.71 -10.79 14.19
N GLU A 15 -5.18 -11.95 13.77
CA GLU A 15 -3.85 -12.06 13.18
C GLU A 15 -3.95 -12.44 11.70
N ASP A 16 -3.48 -11.55 10.84
CA ASP A 16 -3.30 -11.87 9.43
C ASP A 16 -2.02 -12.69 9.25
N LYS A 17 -2.14 -13.83 8.56
CA LYS A 17 -1.03 -14.74 8.29
C LYS A 17 0.10 -14.09 7.47
N TYR A 18 -0.21 -13.13 6.61
CA TYR A 18 0.72 -12.52 5.65
C TYR A 18 1.08 -11.08 6.02
N ILE A 19 0.26 -10.39 6.81
CA ILE A 19 0.49 -9.03 7.27
C ILE A 19 0.90 -9.06 8.75
N SER A 20 2.22 -9.03 8.96
CA SER A 20 2.84 -9.05 10.30
C SER A 20 3.26 -7.67 10.80
N ARG A 21 3.37 -6.68 9.90
CA ARG A 21 3.87 -5.33 10.21
C ARG A 21 3.02 -4.25 9.55
N GLU A 22 2.99 -3.10 10.20
CA GLU A 22 2.22 -1.93 9.76
C GLU A 22 2.58 -1.47 8.34
N PHE A 23 3.86 -1.43 7.95
CA PHE A 23 4.21 -1.04 6.58
C PHE A 23 3.71 -2.03 5.52
N GLN A 24 3.41 -3.29 5.89
CA GLN A 24 2.82 -4.27 4.97
C GLN A 24 1.35 -3.94 4.74
N SER A 25 0.57 -3.68 5.80
CA SER A 25 -0.82 -3.24 5.65
C SER A 25 -0.92 -1.92 4.92
N PHE A 26 -0.06 -0.94 5.25
CA PHE A 26 -0.05 0.34 4.57
C PHE A 26 0.34 0.22 3.09
N GLY A 27 1.29 -0.66 2.76
CA GLY A 27 1.63 -0.95 1.37
C GLY A 27 0.50 -1.61 0.57
N ILE A 28 -0.29 -2.47 1.20
CA ILE A 28 -1.51 -3.03 0.60
C ILE A 28 -2.56 -1.94 0.40
N TYR A 29 -2.82 -1.13 1.42
CA TYR A 29 -3.74 -0.01 1.35
C TYR A 29 -3.41 0.94 0.18
N LEU A 30 -2.13 1.32 0.02
CA LEU A 30 -1.69 2.13 -1.13
C LEU A 30 -2.01 1.47 -2.47
N ALA A 31 -1.82 0.15 -2.58
CA ALA A 31 -2.07 -0.57 -3.82
C ALA A 31 -3.57 -0.67 -4.14
N GLU A 32 -4.42 -0.77 -3.11
CA GLU A 32 -5.88 -0.77 -3.23
C GLU A 32 -6.40 0.61 -3.67
N GLU A 33 -5.97 1.69 -2.98
CA GLU A 33 -6.39 3.07 -3.30
C GLU A 33 -5.97 3.53 -4.69
N LEU A 34 -4.85 3.01 -5.20
CA LEU A 34 -4.33 3.34 -6.52
C LEU A 34 -4.85 2.39 -7.63
N ASP A 35 -5.71 1.44 -7.28
CA ASP A 35 -6.20 0.36 -8.16
C ASP A 35 -5.05 -0.38 -8.89
N ASP A 36 -3.95 -0.64 -8.17
CA ASP A 36 -2.70 -1.18 -8.72
C ASP A 36 -2.17 -2.36 -7.90
N MET A 37 -3.08 -3.27 -7.54
CA MET A 37 -2.78 -4.46 -6.73
C MET A 37 -1.74 -5.40 -7.36
N LYS A 38 -1.57 -5.36 -8.69
CA LYS A 38 -0.51 -6.09 -9.40
C LYS A 38 0.91 -5.68 -8.95
N HIS A 39 1.09 -4.44 -8.46
CA HIS A 39 2.36 -3.94 -7.97
C HIS A 39 2.41 -3.81 -6.43
N LYS A 40 1.55 -4.49 -5.68
CA LYS A 40 1.53 -4.43 -4.19
C LYS A 40 2.91 -4.57 -3.52
N SER A 41 3.79 -5.42 -4.05
CA SER A 41 5.15 -5.59 -3.51
C SER A 41 6.01 -4.33 -3.63
N LEU A 42 5.79 -3.51 -4.66
CA LEU A 42 6.42 -2.20 -4.82
C LEU A 42 5.94 -1.25 -3.72
N TYR A 43 4.63 -1.14 -3.52
CA TYR A 43 4.04 -0.25 -2.52
C TYR A 43 4.43 -0.64 -1.08
N ILE A 44 4.47 -1.94 -0.76
CA ILE A 44 5.01 -2.45 0.51
C ILE A 44 6.48 -2.05 0.70
N LYS A 45 7.30 -2.16 -0.36
CA LYS A 45 8.70 -1.73 -0.29
C LYS A 45 8.80 -0.22 -0.04
N LEU A 46 7.98 0.59 -0.72
CA LEU A 46 7.95 2.04 -0.52
C LEU A 46 7.53 2.40 0.91
N ALA A 47 6.48 1.76 1.44
CA ALA A 47 6.02 1.93 2.82
C ALA A 47 7.10 1.56 3.85
N LYS A 48 7.91 0.53 3.55
CA LYS A 48 9.00 0.11 4.42
C LYS A 48 10.17 1.10 4.45
N THR A 49 10.49 1.75 3.33
CA THR A 49 11.72 2.55 3.18
C THR A 49 11.50 4.06 3.13
N THR A 50 10.27 4.50 2.91
CA THR A 50 9.93 5.93 2.79
C THR A 50 9.03 6.33 3.96
N HIS A 51 9.29 7.50 4.54
CA HIS A 51 8.50 7.99 5.65
C HIS A 51 7.02 8.14 5.24
N ARG A 52 6.12 7.60 6.08
CA ARG A 52 4.68 7.50 5.80
C ARG A 52 4.05 8.83 5.37
N SER A 53 4.41 9.93 6.04
CA SER A 53 3.87 11.26 5.71
C SER A 53 4.14 11.72 4.26
N ILE A 54 5.20 11.24 3.61
CA ILE A 54 5.51 11.58 2.22
C ILE A 54 4.57 10.77 1.29
N LEU A 55 4.35 9.50 1.62
CA LEU A 55 3.46 8.62 0.86
C LEU A 55 2.00 9.07 0.97
N GLU A 56 1.56 9.46 2.17
CA GLU A 56 0.20 10.01 2.39
C GLU A 56 -0.02 11.31 1.62
N LYS A 57 0.97 12.21 1.58
CA LYS A 57 0.92 13.42 0.74
C LYS A 57 0.82 13.09 -0.75
N ALA A 58 1.57 12.10 -1.23
CA ALA A 58 1.47 11.65 -2.62
C ALA A 58 0.09 11.02 -2.91
N LEU A 59 -0.43 10.22 -1.99
CA LEU A 59 -1.73 9.56 -2.12
C LEU A 59 -2.88 10.58 -2.15
N SER A 60 -2.89 11.53 -1.22
CA SER A 60 -3.89 12.60 -1.16
C SER A 60 -3.91 13.48 -2.41
N PHE A 61 -2.78 13.62 -3.10
CA PHE A 61 -2.75 14.32 -4.39
C PHE A 61 -3.43 13.52 -5.51
N VAL A 62 -3.37 12.19 -5.43
CA VAL A 62 -3.90 11.29 -6.46
C VAL A 62 -5.36 10.88 -6.19
N SER A 63 -5.81 10.91 -4.94
CA SER A 63 -7.18 10.50 -4.54
C SER A 63 -8.26 11.20 -5.37
N ASP A 64 -8.09 12.51 -5.58
CA ASP A 64 -9.07 13.35 -6.27
C ASP A 64 -8.82 13.43 -7.79
N SER A 65 -7.85 12.67 -8.30
CA SER A 65 -7.50 12.69 -9.72
C SER A 65 -8.36 11.72 -10.54
N ASN A 66 -8.74 12.16 -11.74
CA ASN A 66 -9.37 11.32 -12.77
C ASN A 66 -8.34 10.70 -13.72
N ALA A 67 -7.10 10.50 -13.26
CA ALA A 67 -6.05 9.95 -14.10
C ALA A 67 -6.31 8.48 -14.43
N ASP A 68 -6.14 8.11 -15.70
CA ASP A 68 -6.30 6.71 -16.16
C ASP A 68 -5.32 5.75 -15.46
N ASN A 69 -4.16 6.26 -15.03
CA ASN A 69 -3.15 5.50 -14.30
C ASN A 69 -2.73 6.23 -13.02
N LYS A 70 -3.49 5.98 -11.95
CA LYS A 70 -3.23 6.55 -10.61
C LYS A 70 -1.88 6.11 -10.04
N GLY A 71 -1.46 4.86 -10.26
CA GLY A 71 -0.14 4.37 -9.82
C GLY A 71 1.03 5.17 -10.43
N ALA A 72 0.98 5.45 -11.73
CA ALA A 72 2.01 6.27 -12.40
C ALA A 72 2.01 7.72 -11.89
N LEU A 73 0.83 8.32 -11.71
CA LEU A 73 0.70 9.68 -11.15
C LEU A 73 1.24 9.75 -9.72
N PHE A 74 0.95 8.73 -8.90
CA PHE A 74 1.48 8.60 -7.54
C PHE A 74 3.01 8.55 -7.54
N MET A 75 3.60 7.72 -8.39
CA MET A 75 5.07 7.60 -8.49
C MET A 75 5.72 8.91 -8.95
N TRP A 76 5.10 9.59 -9.91
CA TRP A 76 5.54 10.92 -10.35
C TRP A 76 5.48 11.94 -9.21
N LYS A 77 4.36 12.00 -8.46
CA LYS A 77 4.22 12.95 -7.35
C LYS A 77 5.17 12.64 -6.20
N LEU A 78 5.35 11.37 -5.89
CA LEU A 78 6.30 10.91 -4.87
C LEU A 78 7.73 11.35 -5.21
N LYS A 79 8.13 11.30 -6.49
CA LYS A 79 9.43 11.80 -6.94
C LYS A 79 9.59 13.31 -6.67
N GLN A 80 8.56 14.11 -6.95
CA GLN A 80 8.58 15.56 -6.68
C GLN A 80 8.73 15.86 -5.19
N LEU A 81 7.96 15.16 -4.34
CA LEU A 81 7.99 15.37 -2.89
C LEU A 81 9.33 14.98 -2.26
N LYS A 82 10.05 14.01 -2.86
CA LYS A 82 11.40 13.65 -2.43
C LYS A 82 12.41 14.72 -2.84
N ALA A 83 12.37 15.19 -4.09
CA ALA A 83 13.27 16.24 -4.57
C ALA A 83 13.13 17.55 -3.77
N ALA A 84 11.90 17.98 -3.47
CA ALA A 84 11.64 19.19 -2.68
C ALA A 84 12.05 19.10 -1.21
N LYS A 85 12.44 17.92 -0.71
CA LYS A 85 12.94 17.73 0.65
C LYS A 85 14.47 17.82 0.72
N ASP A 86 15.15 17.62 -0.41
CA ASP A 86 16.61 17.62 -0.50
C ASP A 86 17.17 19.05 -0.75
N GLU A 87 16.29 20.04 -0.95
CA GLU A 87 16.56 21.49 -0.95
C GLU A 87 16.28 22.12 0.42
#